data_AF-A0A0F9L450-F1
#
_entry.id   AF-A0A0F9L450-F1
#
_cell.length_a   1.000
_cell.length_b   1.000
_cell.length_c   1.000
_cell.angle_alpha   90.00
_cell.angle_beta   90.00
_cell.angle_gamma   90.00
#
_symmetry.space_group_name_H-M   'P 1'
#
loop_
_entity.id
_entity.type
_entity.pdbx_description
1 polymer ?
#
loop_
_entity_poly.entity_id
_entity_poly.type
_entity_poly.pdbx_seq_one_letter_code
_entity_poly.pdbx_strand_id
1 'polypeptide(L)'
;MNYDKEDIYDEQIAPLMMKIIKICKQHELPMVSTFCYKVSEEGEESLCTTWIPMKDNWLPEALLDCRKRLYKRHNIVAFAIMKPPPVKE
;
A
#
# COMPACT_ATOMS: atom_id res chain seq x y z
N MET A 1 5.99 -10.46 -21.35
CA MET A 1 6.47 -9.06 -21.53
C MET A 1 7.31 -8.75 -20.31
N ASN A 2 8.62 -8.60 -20.46
CA ASN A 2 9.49 -8.25 -19.33
C ASN A 2 9.54 -6.71 -19.21
N TYR A 3 9.05 -6.17 -18.09
CA TYR A 3 9.08 -4.74 -17.80
C TYR A 3 9.78 -4.56 -16.45
N ASP A 4 10.85 -3.79 -16.41
CA ASP A 4 11.59 -3.52 -15.19
C ASP A 4 12.07 -2.06 -15.18
N LYS A 5 11.57 -1.30 -14.20
CA LYS A 5 11.86 0.11 -13.91
C LYS A 5 12.00 0.33 -12.40
N GLU A 6 12.42 -0.71 -11.68
CA GLU A 6 12.67 -0.67 -10.24
C GLU A 6 13.66 0.45 -9.88
N ASP A 7 14.79 0.54 -10.59
CA ASP A 7 15.80 1.59 -10.38
C ASP A 7 15.23 3.01 -10.55
N ILE A 8 14.34 3.24 -11.54
CA ILE A 8 13.71 4.55 -11.73
C ILE A 8 12.77 4.85 -10.56
N TYR A 9 12.01 3.85 -10.11
CA TYR A 9 11.12 4.02 -8.97
C TYR A 9 11.91 4.40 -7.72
N ASP A 10 12.96 3.65 -7.41
CA ASP A 10 13.75 3.84 -6.19
C ASP A 10 14.58 5.14 -6.21
N GLU A 11 15.23 5.46 -7.32
CA GLU A 11 16.10 6.63 -7.41
C GLU A 11 15.33 7.94 -7.59
N GLN A 12 14.22 7.92 -8.35
CA GLN A 12 13.53 9.15 -8.76
C GLN A 12 12.16 9.31 -8.11
N ILE A 13 11.36 8.25 -8.02
CA ILE A 13 9.97 8.37 -7.57
C ILE A 13 9.86 8.28 -6.04
N ALA A 14 10.55 7.34 -5.41
CA ALA A 14 10.48 7.13 -3.95
C ALA A 14 10.86 8.39 -3.15
N PRO A 15 11.93 9.15 -3.51
CA PRO A 15 12.24 10.41 -2.83
C PRO A 15 11.17 11.49 -2.99
N LEU A 16 10.50 11.54 -4.15
CA LEU A 16 9.38 12.45 -4.39
C LEU A 16 8.15 12.03 -3.58
N MET A 17 7.85 10.73 -3.52
CA MET A 17 6.78 10.19 -2.71
C MET A 17 6.96 10.51 -1.23
N MET A 18 8.19 10.46 -0.69
CA MET A 18 8.45 10.89 0.69
C MET A 18 8.04 12.35 0.94
N LYS A 19 8.35 13.25 -0.01
CA LYS A 19 7.95 14.67 0.08
C LYS A 19 6.43 14.83 0.00
N ILE A 20 5.78 14.13 -0.94
CA ILE A 20 4.33 14.13 -1.12
C ILE A 20 3.63 13.62 0.15
N ILE A 21 4.06 12.47 0.69
CA ILE A 21 3.52 11.89 1.91
C ILE A 21 3.61 12.87 3.07
N LYS A 22 4.75 13.55 3.22
CA LYS A 22 4.94 14.56 4.26
C LYS A 22 3.92 15.70 4.11
N ILE A 23 3.79 16.27 2.92
CA ILE A 23 2.83 17.37 2.63
C ILE A 23 1.39 16.92 2.90
N CYS A 24 0.99 15.75 2.37
CA CYS A 24 -0.35 15.23 2.54
C CYS A 24 -0.69 15.00 4.02
N LYS A 25 0.23 14.46 4.81
CA LYS A 25 0.03 14.30 6.26
C LYS A 25 -0.03 15.65 6.99
N GLN A 26 0.82 16.61 6.62
CA GLN A 26 0.86 17.93 7.26
C GLN A 26 -0.40 18.77 7.03
N HIS A 27 -1.03 18.62 5.86
CA HIS A 27 -2.21 19.38 5.47
C HIS A 27 -3.50 18.56 5.47
N GLU A 28 -3.47 17.37 6.06
CA GLU A 28 -4.62 16.45 6.14
C GLU A 28 -5.26 16.19 4.75
N LEU A 29 -4.44 16.02 3.72
CA LEU A 29 -4.90 15.73 2.36
C LEU A 29 -4.98 14.22 2.14
N PRO A 30 -6.19 13.64 2.01
CA PRO A 30 -6.32 12.22 1.74
C PRO A 30 -5.83 11.90 0.32
N MET A 31 -5.09 10.80 0.17
CA MET A 31 -4.45 10.40 -1.08
C MET A 31 -4.45 8.89 -1.25
N VAL A 32 -4.53 8.43 -2.50
CA VAL A 32 -4.13 7.09 -2.93
C VAL A 32 -3.22 7.22 -4.14
N SER A 33 -2.12 6.48 -4.16
CA SER A 33 -1.18 6.42 -5.27
C SER A 33 -0.65 5.00 -5.43
N THR A 34 -0.51 4.54 -6.67
CA THR A 34 0.03 3.22 -7.00
C THR A 34 0.92 3.31 -8.23
N PHE A 35 2.03 2.58 -8.22
CA PHE A 35 2.98 2.53 -9.32
C PHE A 35 3.33 1.07 -9.61
N CYS A 36 3.21 0.67 -10.88
CA CYS A 36 3.77 -0.58 -11.38
C CYS A 36 5.18 -0.30 -11.89
N TYR A 37 6.18 -0.89 -11.24
CA TYR A 37 7.59 -0.71 -11.61
C TYR A 37 8.23 -1.97 -12.16
N LYS A 38 7.57 -3.14 -12.06
CA LYS A 38 8.07 -4.39 -12.61
C LYS A 38 6.92 -5.33 -13.00
N VAL A 39 7.05 -6.02 -14.12
CA VAL A 39 6.18 -7.12 -14.55
C VAL A 39 7.07 -8.27 -14.99
N SER A 40 6.93 -9.42 -14.32
CA SER A 40 7.71 -10.63 -14.63
C SER A 40 7.29 -11.25 -15.96
N GLU A 41 8.09 -12.18 -16.48
CA GLU A 41 7.73 -12.91 -17.70
C GLU A 41 6.43 -13.72 -17.54
N GLU A 42 6.14 -14.19 -16.33
CA GLU A 42 4.92 -14.90 -15.93
C GLU A 42 3.72 -13.96 -15.72
N GLY A 43 3.92 -12.64 -15.86
CA GLY A 43 2.89 -11.62 -15.74
C GLY A 43 2.63 -11.15 -14.31
N GLU A 44 3.50 -11.51 -13.36
CA GLU A 44 3.38 -11.03 -11.97
C GLU A 44 3.81 -9.56 -11.87
N GLU A 45 2.94 -8.72 -11.32
CA GLU A 45 3.14 -7.27 -11.20
C GLU A 45 3.73 -6.92 -9.83
N SER A 46 4.83 -6.15 -9.81
CA SER A 46 5.32 -5.50 -8.60
C SER A 46 4.76 -4.08 -8.53
N LEU A 47 3.88 -3.89 -7.55
CA LEU A 47 3.18 -2.63 -7.30
C LEU A 47 3.64 -2.03 -5.98
N CYS A 48 3.87 -0.71 -5.95
CA CYS A 48 3.99 0.04 -4.71
C CYS A 48 2.78 0.94 -4.55
N THR A 49 1.94 0.66 -3.54
CA THR A 49 0.71 1.41 -3.27
C THR A 49 0.79 2.12 -1.92
N THR A 50 0.58 3.43 -1.93
CA THR A 50 0.48 4.26 -0.73
C THR A 50 -0.92 4.84 -0.63
N TRP A 51 -1.50 4.82 0.57
CA TRP A 51 -2.72 5.56 0.87
C TRP A 51 -2.57 6.33 2.17
N ILE A 52 -3.11 7.54 2.20
CA ILE A 52 -3.07 8.45 3.35
C ILE A 52 -4.52 8.81 3.64
N PRO A 53 -5.09 8.38 4.78
CA PRO A 53 -6.39 8.88 5.23
C PRO A 53 -6.25 10.25 5.89
N MET A 54 -7.39 10.94 6.05
CA MET A 54 -7.48 12.05 7.00
C MET A 54 -7.43 11.53 8.45
N LYS A 55 -7.47 12.47 9.39
CA LYS A 55 -7.72 12.18 10.80
C LYS A 55 -8.95 11.29 10.97
N ASP A 56 -8.92 10.42 11.98
CA ASP A 56 -9.95 9.41 12.26
C ASP A 56 -10.13 8.34 11.16
N ASN A 57 -9.08 8.14 10.34
CA ASN A 57 -9.01 7.09 9.32
C ASN A 57 -10.07 7.24 8.20
N TRP A 58 -10.58 8.45 8.01
CA TRP A 58 -11.54 8.75 6.96
C TRP A 58 -10.87 8.94 5.59
N LEU A 59 -11.54 8.46 4.54
CA LEU A 59 -11.18 8.67 3.14
C LEU A 59 -12.45 9.05 2.36
N PRO A 60 -12.37 9.97 1.39
CA PRO A 60 -13.41 10.14 0.39
C PRO A 60 -13.76 8.81 -0.28
N GLU A 61 -15.04 8.63 -0.62
CA GLU A 61 -15.57 7.36 -1.15
C GLU A 61 -14.79 6.87 -2.38
N ALA A 62 -14.47 7.79 -3.30
CA ALA A 62 -13.68 7.49 -4.49
C ALA A 62 -12.29 6.90 -4.14
N LEU A 63 -11.61 7.46 -3.13
CA LEU A 63 -10.30 6.98 -2.68
C LEU A 63 -10.40 5.65 -1.92
N LEU A 64 -11.48 5.47 -1.15
CA LEU A 64 -11.76 4.21 -0.47
C LEU A 64 -11.97 3.07 -1.49
N ASP A 65 -12.66 3.35 -2.60
CA ASP A 65 -12.89 2.39 -3.67
C ASP A 65 -11.61 2.06 -4.45
N CYS A 66 -10.74 3.05 -4.70
CA CYS A 66 -9.38 2.79 -5.19
C CYS A 66 -8.64 1.83 -4.24
N ARG A 67 -8.65 2.10 -2.93
CA ARG A 67 -7.98 1.25 -1.93
C ARG A 67 -8.47 -0.20 -2.00
N LYS A 68 -9.78 -0.43 -2.08
CA LYS A 68 -10.38 -1.78 -2.16
C LYS A 68 -9.96 -2.53 -3.41
N ARG A 69 -9.83 -1.85 -4.54
CA ARG A 69 -9.44 -2.46 -5.82
C ARG A 69 -7.95 -2.79 -5.89
N LEU A 70 -7.11 -1.90 -5.36
CA LEU A 70 -5.65 -2.02 -5.40
C LEU A 70 -5.13 -3.02 -4.36
N TYR A 71 -5.69 -3.04 -3.15
CA TYR A 71 -5.40 -4.05 -2.14
C TYR A 71 -6.44 -5.17 -2.22
N LYS A 72 -6.20 -6.16 -3.08
CA LYS A 72 -6.90 -7.45 -2.92
C LYS A 72 -6.45 -8.03 -1.58
N ARG A 73 -7.40 -8.20 -0.65
CA ARG A 73 -7.16 -9.07 0.51
C ARG A 73 -6.69 -10.41 -0.06
N HIS A 74 -5.52 -10.87 0.37
CA HIS A 74 -5.24 -12.30 0.30
C HIS A 74 -6.45 -12.98 0.95
N ASN A 75 -7.08 -13.90 0.23
CA ASN A 75 -8.14 -14.71 0.81
C ASN A 75 -7.53 -15.43 2.01
N ILE A 76 -7.73 -14.91 3.22
CA ILE A 76 -7.37 -15.60 4.44
C ILE A 76 -8.34 -16.78 4.50
N VAL A 77 -7.89 -17.93 4.00
CA VAL A 77 -8.67 -19.17 4.00
C VAL A 77 -8.78 -19.77 5.40
N ALA A 78 -7.88 -19.40 6.33
CA ALA A 78 -7.99 -19.72 7.75
C ALA A 78 -7.10 -18.79 8.59
N PHE A 79 -7.53 -18.49 9.81
CA PHE A 79 -6.69 -17.95 10.87
C PHE A 79 -6.97 -18.74 12.17
N ALA A 80 -5.95 -19.01 12.97
CA ALA A 80 -6.07 -19.71 14.24
C ALA A 80 -5.85 -18.74 15.41
N ILE A 81 -6.78 -18.70 16.36
CA ILE A 81 -6.62 -17.97 17.62
C ILE A 81 -6.13 -18.98 18.67
N MET A 82 -4.89 -18.83 19.15
CA MET A 82 -4.37 -19.62 20.27
C MET A 82 -4.62 -18.92 21.59
N LYS A 83 -5.01 -19.67 22.62
CA LYS A 83 -5.01 -19.15 24.00
C LYS A 83 -3.56 -18.89 24.43
N PRO A 84 -3.27 -17.76 25.10
CA PRO A 84 -1.95 -17.54 25.66
C PRO A 84 -1.61 -18.66 26.66
N PRO A 85 -0.32 -19.02 26.82
CA PRO A 85 0.10 -20.03 27.78
C PRO A 85 -0.31 -19.61 29.20
N PRO A 86 -0.64 -20.58 30.09
CA PRO A 86 -0.94 -20.27 31.47
C PRO A 86 0.28 -19.60 32.12
N VAL A 87 0.04 -18.48 32.81
CA VAL A 87 1.05 -17.81 33.62
C VAL A 87 1.43 -18.76 34.75
N LYS A 88 2.71 -19.10 34.86
CA LYS A 88 3.23 -19.85 36.01
C LYS A 88 3.37 -18.86 37.18
N GLU A 89 2.67 -19.13 38.27
CA GLU A 89 2.81 -18.45 39.57
C GLU A 89 4.20 -18.69 40.19
#